data_AF-A0A0P9MYQ1-F1
#
_entry.id   AF-A0A0P9MYQ1-F1
#
_cell.length_a   1.000
_cell.length_b   1.000
_cell.length_c   1.000
_cell.angle_alpha   90.00
_cell.angle_beta   90.00
_cell.angle_gamma   90.00
#
_symmetry.space_group_name_H-M   'P 1'
#
loop_
_entity.id
_entity.type
_entity.pdbx_description
1 polymer ?
#
loop_
_entity_poly.entity_id
_entity_poly.type
_entity_poly.pdbx_seq_one_letter_code
_entity_poly.pdbx_strand_id
1 'polypeptide(L)'
;MGGFLEGWAPGEHYPKTWARRFAVDFNGGGLDRLPEGTGIEPIVTVTHGKVQDFNILVLPDIKGYRVTFDWVPDSDSVEPVEMRMFIRTGDRTLSETWLYQYFPPAPDKRKYP
;
A
#
# COMPACT_ATOMS: atom_id res chain seq x y z
N MET A 1 4.87 -5.99 -6.51
CA MET A 1 5.25 -7.38 -6.25
C MET A 1 6.75 -7.40 -6.34
N GLY A 2 7.46 -7.36 -5.21
CA GLY A 2 8.90 -7.09 -5.22
C GLY A 2 9.63 -8.08 -4.32
N GLY A 3 10.47 -8.91 -4.94
CA GLY A 3 11.30 -9.91 -4.27
C GLY A 3 11.36 -11.22 -5.04
N PHE A 4 11.64 -11.18 -6.35
CA PHE A 4 12.00 -12.40 -7.07
C PHE A 4 13.43 -12.78 -6.65
N LEU A 5 13.63 -14.03 -6.21
CA LEU A 5 14.96 -14.59 -6.05
C LEU A 5 15.62 -14.68 -7.44
N GLU A 6 16.94 -14.51 -7.49
CA GLU A 6 17.70 -14.64 -8.74
C GLU A 6 17.43 -16.03 -9.37
N GLY A 7 16.88 -16.04 -10.59
CA GLY A 7 16.49 -17.26 -11.31
C GLY A 7 14.97 -17.54 -11.39
N TRP A 8 14.09 -16.73 -10.80
CA TRP A 8 12.63 -16.87 -10.95
C TRP A 8 12.08 -16.18 -12.19
N ALA A 9 11.29 -16.90 -13.00
CA ALA A 9 10.46 -16.27 -14.03
C ALA A 9 9.19 -15.65 -13.39
N PRO A 10 8.75 -14.45 -13.83
CA PRO A 10 7.48 -13.89 -13.38
C PRO A 10 6.31 -14.86 -13.60
N GLY A 11 5.57 -15.18 -12.52
CA GLY A 11 4.40 -16.07 -12.57
C GLY A 11 4.70 -17.55 -12.31
N GLU A 12 5.97 -17.96 -12.36
CA GLU A 12 6.42 -19.23 -11.85
C GLU A 12 6.60 -19.03 -10.35
N HIS A 13 5.76 -19.54 -9.46
CA HIS A 13 5.79 -19.28 -8.01
C HIS A 13 5.16 -17.95 -7.54
N TYR A 14 3.98 -18.10 -6.96
CA TYR A 14 3.30 -17.03 -6.25
C TYR A 14 3.55 -17.13 -4.73
N PRO A 15 3.39 -16.01 -3.98
CA PRO A 15 3.32 -16.07 -2.53
C PRO A 15 2.29 -17.11 -2.07
N LYS A 16 2.60 -17.81 -0.97
CA LYS A 16 1.69 -18.81 -0.40
C LYS A 16 0.35 -18.22 0.05
N THR A 17 0.38 -16.96 0.49
CA THR A 17 -0.79 -16.23 0.95
C THR A 17 -1.15 -15.18 -0.10
N TRP A 18 -2.40 -15.20 -0.53
CA TRP A 18 -2.93 -14.17 -1.42
C TRP A 18 -3.00 -12.81 -0.71
N ALA A 19 -2.73 -11.75 -1.46
CA ALA A 19 -2.80 -10.38 -0.97
C ALA A 19 -3.40 -9.45 -2.03
N ARG A 20 -4.02 -8.35 -1.57
CA ARG A 20 -4.48 -7.25 -2.41
C ARG A 20 -3.48 -6.11 -2.34
N ARG A 21 -2.84 -5.78 -3.47
CA ARG A 21 -2.00 -4.58 -3.57
C ARG A 21 -2.85 -3.33 -3.75
N PHE A 22 -2.51 -2.30 -3.00
CA PHE A 22 -2.98 -0.93 -3.20
C PHE A 22 -1.82 -0.04 -3.66
N ALA A 23 -2.14 0.96 -4.46
CA ALA A 23 -1.23 2.01 -4.87
C ALA A 23 -1.98 3.34 -4.74
N VAL A 24 -1.47 4.24 -3.91
CA VAL A 24 -2.09 5.54 -3.64
C VAL A 24 -1.05 6.63 -3.90
N ASP A 25 -1.43 7.58 -4.73
CA ASP A 25 -0.57 8.69 -5.13
C ASP A 25 -0.95 9.94 -4.34
N PHE A 26 0.06 10.56 -3.73
CA PHE A 26 -0.06 11.84 -3.05
C PHE A 26 0.76 12.88 -3.80
N ASN A 27 0.16 14.03 -4.09
CA ASN A 27 0.84 15.20 -4.62
C ASN A 27 0.26 16.49 -4.02
N GLY A 28 0.99 17.60 -4.18
CA GLY A 28 0.53 18.91 -3.75
C GLY A 28 0.67 19.19 -2.25
N GLY A 29 0.24 20.39 -1.86
CA GLY A 29 0.09 20.79 -0.46
C GLY A 29 1.40 20.79 0.32
N GLY A 30 1.47 19.99 1.39
CA GLY A 30 2.67 19.88 2.23
C GLY A 30 3.87 19.30 1.49
N LEU A 31 3.65 18.55 0.40
CA LEU A 31 4.69 17.85 -0.36
C LEU A 31 5.50 18.78 -1.27
N ASP A 32 4.87 19.80 -1.88
CA ASP A 32 5.52 20.68 -2.87
C ASP A 32 6.69 21.48 -2.29
N ARG A 33 6.73 21.60 -0.95
CA ARG A 33 7.72 22.39 -0.21
C ARG A 33 8.70 21.51 0.55
N LEU A 34 8.69 20.20 0.33
CA LEU A 34 9.61 19.30 1.00
C LEU A 34 10.99 19.36 0.35
N PRO A 35 12.07 19.50 1.15
CA PRO A 35 13.42 19.29 0.66
C PRO A 35 13.56 17.93 0.00
N GLU A 36 14.35 17.86 -1.07
CA GLU A 36 14.71 16.60 -1.70
C GLU A 36 15.38 15.65 -0.69
N GLY A 37 15.04 14.36 -0.76
CA GLY A 37 15.53 13.35 0.18
C GLY A 37 14.84 13.35 1.55
N THR A 38 13.82 14.17 1.77
CA THR A 38 13.01 14.08 3.01
C THR A 38 12.36 12.71 3.14
N GLY A 39 12.55 12.05 4.28
CA GLY A 39 11.91 10.77 4.58
C GLY A 39 10.39 10.91 4.67
N ILE A 40 9.69 10.05 3.92
CA ILE A 40 8.22 9.95 3.93
C ILE A 40 7.83 8.66 4.66
N GLU A 41 6.91 8.78 5.62
CA GLU A 41 6.35 7.67 6.38
C GLU A 41 4.85 7.55 6.13
N PRO A 42 4.36 6.47 5.49
CA PRO A 42 2.95 6.18 5.41
C PRO A 42 2.46 5.57 6.72
N ILE A 43 1.39 6.15 7.27
CA ILE A 43 0.69 5.60 8.43
C ILE A 43 -0.62 5.00 7.93
N VAL A 44 -0.69 3.67 7.93
CA VAL A 44 -1.86 2.92 7.46
C VAL A 44 -2.48 2.15 8.62
N THR A 45 -3.80 2.26 8.74
CA THR A 45 -4.61 1.48 9.68
C THR A 45 -5.74 0.78 8.94
N VAL A 46 -6.01 -0.47 9.32
CA VAL A 46 -7.09 -1.29 8.76
C VAL A 46 -7.92 -1.89 9.90
N THR A 47 -9.22 -2.10 9.69
CA THR A 47 -10.11 -2.72 10.70
C THR A 47 -9.84 -4.21 10.91
N HIS A 48 -9.46 -4.93 9.87
CA HIS A 48 -9.04 -6.34 9.91
C HIS A 48 -8.06 -6.66 8.77
N GLY A 49 -7.36 -7.79 8.91
CA GLY A 49 -6.21 -8.13 8.09
C GLY A 49 -4.93 -7.40 8.52
N LYS A 50 -3.88 -7.54 7.70
CA LYS A 50 -2.57 -6.95 7.94
C LYS A 50 -2.09 -6.22 6.70
N VAL A 51 -1.34 -5.13 6.90
CA VAL A 51 -0.66 -4.42 5.82
C VAL A 51 0.83 -4.69 5.89
N GLN A 52 1.44 -4.97 4.74
CA GLN A 52 2.86 -5.29 4.62
C GLN A 52 3.41 -4.88 3.25
N ASP A 53 4.68 -5.16 2.99
CA ASP A 53 5.35 -4.94 1.69
C ASP A 53 5.23 -3.50 1.19
N PHE A 54 5.43 -2.55 2.12
CA PHE A 54 5.41 -1.12 1.82
C PHE A 54 6.54 -0.74 0.89
N ASN A 55 6.21 0.00 -0.15
CA ASN A 55 7.18 0.63 -1.04
C ASN A 55 6.71 2.03 -1.42
N ILE A 56 7.62 3.00 -1.32
CA ILE A 56 7.38 4.40 -1.63
C ILE A 56 8.22 4.75 -2.85
N LEU A 57 7.57 5.29 -3.87
CA LEU A 57 8.21 5.72 -5.11
C LEU A 57 7.99 7.21 -5.30
N VAL A 58 9.04 7.95 -5.63
CA VAL A 58 8.91 9.33 -6.11
C VAL A 58 8.38 9.26 -7.54
N LEU A 59 7.35 10.05 -7.85
CA LEU A 59 6.75 10.17 -9.17
C LEU A 59 7.00 11.60 -9.71
N PRO A 60 8.04 11.81 -10.54
CA PRO A 60 8.40 13.14 -11.04
C PRO A 60 7.27 13.80 -11.84
N ASP A 61 6.54 13.03 -12.65
CA ASP A 61 5.50 13.53 -13.56
C ASP A 61 4.34 14.21 -12.82
N ILE A 62 4.02 13.73 -11.62
CA ILE A 62 2.97 14.32 -10.77
C ILE A 62 3.55 15.12 -9.61
N LYS A 63 4.88 15.29 -9.54
CA LYS A 63 5.61 15.90 -8.42
C LYS A 63 5.16 15.35 -7.06
N GLY A 64 5.05 14.03 -6.98
CA GLY A 64 4.41 13.36 -5.86
C GLY A 64 5.09 12.06 -5.46
N TYR A 65 4.41 11.32 -4.58
CA TYR A 65 4.84 10.03 -4.06
C TYR A 65 3.74 9.01 -4.27
N ARG A 66 4.11 7.80 -4.71
CA ARG A 66 3.25 6.62 -4.70
C ARG A 66 3.60 5.77 -3.49
N VAL A 67 2.62 5.55 -2.63
CA VAL A 67 2.70 4.52 -1.59
C VAL A 67 2.03 3.27 -2.10
N THR A 68 2.77 2.17 -2.13
CA THR A 68 2.23 0.84 -2.38
C THR A 68 2.36 -0.03 -1.14
N PHE A 69 1.35 -0.85 -0.89
CA PHE A 69 1.35 -1.84 0.19
C PHE A 69 0.42 -2.98 -0.16
N ASP A 70 0.66 -4.13 0.44
CA ASP A 70 -0.18 -5.32 0.30
C ASP A 70 -1.05 -5.49 1.55
N TRP A 71 -2.36 -5.59 1.35
CA TRP A 71 -3.28 -6.06 2.39
C TRP A 71 -3.41 -7.57 2.31
N VAL A 72 -3.20 -8.23 3.45
CA VAL A 72 -3.26 -9.68 3.62
C VAL A 72 -4.44 -10.01 4.54
N PRO A 73 -5.38 -10.88 4.13
CA PRO A 73 -6.46 -11.32 4.99
C PRO A 73 -5.91 -12.09 6.20
N ASP A 74 -6.49 -11.85 7.37
CA ASP A 74 -6.22 -12.61 8.61
C ASP A 74 -7.31 -13.65 8.92
N SER A 75 -8.39 -13.66 8.13
CA SER A 75 -9.53 -14.57 8.24
C SER A 75 -10.24 -14.76 6.90
N ASP A 76 -11.18 -15.70 6.86
CA ASP A 76 -12.06 -15.94 5.70
C ASP A 76 -13.23 -14.95 5.61
N SER A 77 -13.30 -13.96 6.51
CA SER A 77 -14.34 -12.92 6.50
C SER A 77 -14.35 -12.15 5.18
N VAL A 78 -15.54 -11.83 4.70
CA VAL A 78 -15.79 -10.96 3.53
C VAL A 78 -16.38 -9.61 3.96
N GLU A 79 -16.38 -9.33 5.26
CA GLU A 79 -16.81 -8.03 5.77
C GLU A 79 -15.93 -6.91 5.19
N PRO A 80 -16.50 -5.72 4.96
CA PRO A 80 -15.72 -4.58 4.47
C PRO A 80 -14.53 -4.27 5.38
N VAL A 81 -13.38 -4.00 4.79
CA VAL A 81 -12.18 -3.49 5.47
C VAL A 81 -12.21 -1.97 5.36
N GLU A 82 -12.28 -1.27 6.48
CA GLU A 82 -12.05 0.18 6.49
C GLU A 82 -10.55 0.44 6.53
N MET A 83 -10.06 1.20 5.57
CA MET A 83 -8.67 1.58 5.45
C MET A 83 -8.55 3.09 5.61
N ARG A 84 -7.57 3.50 6.41
CA ARG A 84 -7.18 4.89 6.59
C ARG A 84 -5.68 5.03 6.37
N MET A 85 -5.28 6.03 5.59
CA MET A 85 -3.89 6.37 5.37
C MET A 85 -3.65 7.87 5.36
N PHE A 86 -2.51 8.28 5.88
CA PHE A 86 -1.91 9.59 5.60
C PHE A 86 -0.39 9.43 5.58
N ILE A 87 0.32 10.40 5.01
CA ILE A 87 1.78 10.43 5.02
C ILE A 87 2.28 11.53 5.96
N ARG A 88 3.42 11.27 6.62
CA ARG A 88 4.09 12.20 7.52
C ARG A 88 5.60 12.19 7.32
N THR A 89 6.27 13.17 7.92
CA THR A 89 7.72 13.17 8.11
C THR A 89 8.01 13.58 9.55
N GLY A 90 8.64 12.68 10.32
CA GLY A 90 8.72 12.82 11.78
C GLY A 90 7.33 13.08 12.38
N ASP A 91 7.20 14.19 13.10
CA ASP A 91 5.95 14.58 13.76
C ASP A 91 4.99 15.42 12.88
N ARG A 92 5.36 15.71 11.63
CA ARG A 92 4.58 16.57 10.74
C ARG A 92 3.77 15.73 9.74
N THR A 93 2.45 15.82 9.81
CA THR A 93 1.55 15.31 8.76
C THR A 93 1.70 16.13 7.47
N LEU A 94 1.84 15.44 6.34
CA LEU A 94 2.14 16.03 5.03
C LEU A 94 0.96 16.02 4.07
N SER A 95 -0.03 15.17 4.31
CA SER A 95 -1.18 14.99 3.43
C SER A 95 -2.51 15.11 4.17
N GLU A 96 -3.58 15.14 3.40
CA GLU A 96 -4.90 14.75 3.87
C GLU A 96 -4.93 13.27 4.29
N THR A 97 -6.07 12.85 4.87
CA THR A 97 -6.32 11.45 5.20
C THR A 97 -7.10 10.79 4.06
N TRP A 98 -6.46 9.82 3.40
CA TRP A 98 -7.12 8.90 2.48
C TRP A 98 -7.97 7.90 3.27
N LEU A 99 -9.27 7.86 2.98
CA LEU A 99 -10.23 6.91 3.54
C LEU A 99 -10.76 6.03 2.42
N TYR A 100 -10.74 4.71 2.63
CA TYR A 100 -11.19 3.76 1.62
C TYR A 100 -11.80 2.53 2.25
N GLN A 101 -12.96 2.11 1.75
CA GLN A 101 -13.59 0.87 2.14
C GLN A 101 -13.32 -0.19 1.07
N TYR A 102 -12.64 -1.27 1.45
CA TYR A 102 -12.34 -2.39 0.58
C TYR A 102 -13.28 -3.56 0.86
N PHE A 103 -13.79 -4.19 -0.20
CA PHE A 103 -14.63 -5.39 -0.11
C PHE A 103 -13.82 -6.61 -0.55
N PRO A 104 -13.34 -7.45 0.39
CA PRO A 104 -12.55 -8.62 0.04
C PRO A 104 -13.38 -9.62 -0.79
N PRO A 105 -12.78 -10.27 -1.79
CA PRO A 105 -13.44 -11.37 -2.47
C PRO A 105 -13.63 -12.56 -1.51
N ALA A 106 -14.54 -13.46 -1.88
CA ALA A 106 -14.75 -14.72 -1.17
C ALA A 106 -13.43 -15.54 -1.10
N PRO A 107 -13.20 -16.32 -0.01
CA PRO A 107 -11.94 -17.05 0.20
C PRO A 107 -11.51 -17.93 -0.96
N ASP A 108 -12.45 -18.61 -1.62
CA ASP A 108 -12.20 -19.50 -2.76
C ASP A 108 -11.64 -18.76 -4.00
N LYS A 109 -11.85 -17.44 -4.07
CA LYS A 109 -11.37 -16.53 -5.13
C LYS A 109 -10.08 -15.79 -4.77
N ARG A 110 -9.55 -15.95 -3.55
CA ARG A 110 -8.28 -15.34 -3.11
C ARG A 110 -7.10 -16.17 -3.60
N LYS A 111 -6.92 -16.20 -4.91
CA LYS A 111 -5.88 -16.97 -5.59
C LYS A 111 -5.16 -16.06 -6.57
N TYR A 112 -3.87 -16.30 -6.75
CA TYR A 112 -3.15 -15.72 -7.86
C TYR A 112 -3.55 -16.45 -9.16
N PRO A 113 -3.44 -15.76 -10.32
CA PRO A 113 -3.73 -16.36 -11.63
C PRO A 113 -2.95 -17.65 -11.91
#